data_AF-A0A0W0Y5L2-F1
#
_entry.id   AF-A0A0W0Y5L2-F1
#
_cell.length_a   1.000
_cell.length_b   1.000
_cell.length_c   1.000
_cell.angle_alpha   90.00
_cell.angle_beta   90.00
_cell.angle_gamma   90.00
#
_symmetry.space_group_name_H-M   'P 1'
#
loop_
_entity.id
_entity.type
_entity.pdbx_description
1 polymer ?
#
loop_
_entity_poly.entity_id
_entity_poly.type
_entity_poly.pdbx_seq_one_letter_code
_entity_poly.pdbx_strand_id
1 'polypeptide(L)'
;MKKEDKSDDKNTNNYSASYNQFKEFKGQAYTGMKIGRSHSWNYDQGQWKERKLTPDKWEIHYAVTKRRKGKAPEGSGVPVGTKYHWYILADQIVEKLNANDYSTEMVGIKFKIAHQRADKEAWNISEITQKKHLVNYLYEVIYTLEAEIEALKKRKTRIKSTGKMTSFSAEQLIAQNEPLNEKKKSKEVKQR
;
A
#
# COMPACT_ATOMS: atom_id res chain seq x y z
N MET A 1 24.99 10.12 60.67
CA MET A 1 24.48 8.95 59.92
C MET A 1 23.01 9.18 59.56
N LYS A 2 22.76 9.85 58.44
CA LYS A 2 21.47 9.84 57.73
C LYS A 2 21.80 9.71 56.25
N LYS A 3 21.28 8.63 55.68
CA LYS A 3 21.53 8.14 54.33
C LYS A 3 20.86 9.06 53.30
N GLU A 4 21.44 8.98 52.11
CA GLU A 4 21.06 9.56 50.83
C GLU A 4 19.54 9.54 50.55
N ASP A 5 19.08 10.53 49.79
CA ASP A 5 18.24 10.20 48.64
C ASP A 5 18.66 11.08 47.46
N LYS A 6 19.45 10.47 46.57
CA LYS A 6 19.72 10.98 45.22
C LYS A 6 18.43 10.79 44.43
N SER A 7 17.70 11.87 44.17
CA SER A 7 16.60 11.79 43.20
C SER A 7 17.21 11.63 41.82
N ASP A 8 17.14 10.39 41.32
CA ASP A 8 17.36 10.02 39.93
C ASP A 8 16.60 10.99 39.02
N ASP A 9 17.32 11.88 38.36
CA ASP A 9 16.84 12.71 37.26
C ASP A 9 16.54 11.77 36.09
N LYS A 10 15.35 11.18 36.15
CA LYS A 10 14.78 10.39 35.05
C LYS A 10 14.70 11.33 33.86
N ASN A 11 15.59 11.10 32.91
CA ASN A 11 15.54 11.54 31.53
C ASN A 11 14.13 11.31 30.95
N THR A 12 13.21 12.26 31.21
CA THR A 12 11.88 12.29 30.63
C THR A 12 12.08 12.71 29.20
N ASN A 13 12.41 11.74 28.35
CA ASN A 13 12.45 11.91 26.91
C ASN A 13 11.18 12.66 26.49
N ASN A 14 11.37 13.87 25.98
CA ASN A 14 10.34 14.84 25.63
C ASN A 14 9.62 14.44 24.32
N TYR A 15 9.14 13.20 24.27
CA TYR A 15 8.51 12.60 23.12
C TYR A 15 7.24 13.35 22.75
N SER A 16 6.46 13.81 23.73
CA SER A 16 5.24 14.60 23.51
C SER A 16 5.51 15.92 22.80
N ALA A 17 6.54 16.68 23.21
CA ALA A 17 6.93 17.90 22.51
C ALA A 17 7.33 17.63 21.06
N SER A 18 8.02 16.51 20.79
CA SER A 18 8.45 16.16 19.43
C SER A 18 7.29 15.96 18.46
N TYR A 19 6.11 15.52 18.94
CA TYR A 19 4.92 15.39 18.10
C TYR A 19 4.35 16.76 17.69
N ASN A 20 4.34 17.70 18.63
CA ASN A 20 3.73 19.02 18.42
C ASN A 20 4.65 20.02 17.69
N GLN A 21 5.95 19.71 17.59
CA GLN A 21 6.89 20.50 16.80
C GLN A 21 6.50 20.55 15.31
N PHE A 22 6.67 21.74 14.72
CA PHE A 22 6.66 21.91 13.27
C PHE A 22 7.81 21.14 12.63
N LYS A 23 7.51 20.52 11.50
CA LYS A 23 8.40 19.69 10.69
C LYS A 23 8.25 20.12 9.23
N GLU A 24 9.22 19.84 8.39
CA GLU A 24 9.16 20.18 6.96
C GLU A 24 9.26 18.93 6.09
N PHE A 25 8.52 18.90 4.99
CA PHE A 25 8.66 17.89 3.93
C PHE A 25 8.37 18.52 2.57
N LYS A 26 9.34 18.46 1.64
CA LYS A 26 9.24 19.04 0.29
C LYS A 26 8.73 20.50 0.30
N GLY A 27 9.25 21.34 1.22
CA GLY A 27 8.86 22.75 1.35
C GLY A 27 7.53 22.99 2.07
N GLN A 28 6.86 21.96 2.58
CA GLN A 28 5.61 22.11 3.34
C GLN A 28 5.81 21.84 4.83
N ALA A 29 5.37 22.78 5.66
CA ALA A 29 5.37 22.63 7.11
C ALA A 29 4.20 21.75 7.60
N TYR A 30 4.46 20.83 8.52
CA TYR A 30 3.46 19.95 9.12
C TYR A 30 3.72 19.69 10.60
N THR A 31 2.70 19.24 11.34
CA THR A 31 2.80 18.82 12.75
C THR A 31 2.26 17.41 12.93
N GLY A 32 2.53 16.80 14.08
CA GLY A 32 2.10 15.44 14.40
C GLY A 32 3.15 14.39 14.08
N MET A 33 2.70 13.21 13.65
CA MET A 33 3.55 12.04 13.43
C MET A 33 4.57 12.29 12.32
N LYS A 34 5.84 11.94 12.58
CA LYS A 34 6.92 12.02 11.58
C LYS A 34 6.66 11.09 10.40
N ILE A 35 6.94 11.55 9.18
CA ILE A 35 6.87 10.74 7.96
C ILE A 35 7.74 9.48 8.10
N GLY A 36 7.22 8.34 7.61
CA GLY A 36 7.86 7.02 7.71
C GLY A 36 7.53 6.24 8.99
N ARG A 37 6.87 6.86 9.99
CA ARG A 37 6.32 6.14 11.14
C ARG A 37 4.93 5.59 10.85
N SER A 38 4.52 4.60 11.64
CA SER A 38 3.23 3.92 11.49
C SER A 38 2.38 4.04 12.77
N HIS A 39 1.07 3.89 12.60
CA HIS A 39 0.13 3.66 13.69
C HIS A 39 -0.61 2.35 13.44
N SER A 40 -0.78 1.57 14.50
CA SER A 40 -1.62 0.37 14.48
C SER A 40 -2.88 0.60 15.31
N TRP A 41 -4.02 0.31 14.70
CA TRP A 41 -5.34 0.48 15.29
C TRP A 41 -6.08 -0.86 15.23
N ASN A 42 -6.78 -1.18 16.31
CA ASN A 42 -7.76 -2.26 16.31
C ASN A 42 -9.14 -1.62 16.19
N TYR A 43 -9.92 -2.08 15.22
CA TYR A 43 -11.31 -1.68 15.04
C TYR A 43 -12.19 -2.68 15.79
N ASP A 44 -13.25 -2.19 16.44
CA ASP A 44 -14.24 -3.12 17.02
C ASP A 44 -14.98 -3.88 15.92
N GLN A 45 -15.88 -4.76 16.33
CA GLN A 45 -16.90 -5.31 15.44
C GLN A 45 -17.78 -4.15 14.92
N GLY A 46 -17.60 -3.81 13.65
CA GLY A 46 -18.40 -2.83 12.92
C GLY A 46 -19.34 -3.52 11.94
N GLN A 47 -20.43 -2.84 11.57
CA GLN A 47 -21.30 -3.32 10.51
C GLN A 47 -20.92 -2.69 9.17
N TRP A 48 -20.60 -3.54 8.19
CA TRP A 48 -20.49 -3.15 6.79
C TRP A 48 -21.87 -3.20 6.16
N LYS A 49 -22.33 -2.06 5.63
CA LYS A 49 -23.59 -1.98 4.90
C LYS A 49 -23.30 -1.51 3.49
N GLU A 50 -23.87 -2.19 2.53
CA GLU A 50 -23.73 -1.83 1.12
C GLU A 50 -25.08 -1.88 0.42
N ARG A 51 -25.23 -0.99 -0.56
CA ARG A 51 -26.43 -0.89 -1.39
C ARG A 51 -26.01 -0.79 -2.85
N LYS A 52 -26.47 -1.75 -3.65
CA LYS A 52 -26.26 -1.71 -5.09
C LYS A 52 -27.04 -0.55 -5.69
N LEU A 53 -26.35 0.33 -6.41
CA LEU A 53 -26.97 1.47 -7.10
C LEU A 53 -27.10 1.20 -8.60
N THR A 54 -26.06 0.63 -9.20
CA THR A 54 -26.03 0.20 -10.62
C THR A 54 -25.25 -1.13 -10.71
N PRO A 55 -25.16 -1.78 -11.89
CA PRO A 55 -24.39 -3.02 -12.04
C PRO A 55 -22.98 -2.96 -11.44
N ASP A 56 -22.29 -1.83 -11.64
CA ASP A 56 -20.88 -1.62 -11.25
C ASP A 56 -20.70 -0.57 -10.15
N LYS A 57 -21.79 -0.04 -9.58
CA LYS A 57 -21.72 0.99 -8.52
C LYS A 57 -22.48 0.56 -7.29
N TRP A 58 -21.78 0.60 -6.16
CA TRP A 58 -22.33 0.34 -4.84
C TRP A 58 -22.07 1.55 -3.94
N GLU A 59 -23.03 1.85 -3.09
CA GLU A 59 -22.84 2.74 -1.95
C GLU A 59 -22.44 1.88 -0.75
N ILE A 60 -21.41 2.31 -0.02
CA ILE A 60 -20.93 1.63 1.18
C ILE A 60 -21.04 2.55 2.39
N HIS A 61 -21.34 1.97 3.54
CA HIS A 61 -21.32 2.63 4.83
C HIS A 61 -20.74 1.70 5.88
N TYR A 62 -19.69 2.17 6.56
CA TYR A 62 -19.02 1.47 7.64
C TYR A 62 -18.75 2.44 8.79
N ALA A 63 -19.25 2.10 9.98
CA ALA A 63 -19.08 2.91 11.18
C ALA A 63 -18.73 2.02 12.37
N VAL A 64 -17.68 2.41 13.10
CA VAL A 64 -17.19 1.66 14.26
C VAL A 64 -16.25 2.52 15.10
N THR A 65 -16.12 2.17 16.37
CA THR A 65 -15.09 2.74 17.25
C THR A 65 -13.75 2.06 16.99
N LYS A 66 -12.67 2.85 16.90
CA LYS A 66 -11.30 2.35 16.77
C LYS A 66 -10.47 2.69 18.01
N ARG A 67 -9.58 1.78 18.42
CA ARG A 67 -8.68 1.91 19.59
C ARG A 67 -7.23 1.81 19.16
N ARG A 68 -6.35 2.57 19.81
CA ARG A 68 -4.90 2.42 19.61
C ARG A 68 -4.46 1.06 20.15
N LYS A 69 -3.59 0.36 19.41
CA LYS A 69 -2.98 -0.88 19.89
C LYS A 69 -2.06 -0.65 21.10
N GLY A 70 -1.42 0.52 21.19
CA GLY A 70 -0.59 0.94 22.32
C GLY A 70 -1.06 2.25 22.95
N LYS A 71 -0.73 2.48 24.23
CA LYS A 71 -1.05 3.73 24.92
C LYS A 71 -0.30 4.90 24.26
N ALA A 72 -0.98 6.03 24.11
CA ALA A 72 -0.33 7.26 23.69
C ALA A 72 0.60 7.76 24.79
N PRO A 73 1.78 8.32 24.46
CA PRO A 73 2.57 9.08 25.44
C PRO A 73 1.73 10.17 26.11
N GLU A 74 1.98 10.42 27.39
CA GLU A 74 1.30 11.47 28.13
C GLU A 74 1.54 12.84 27.49
N GLY A 75 0.49 13.66 27.43
CA GLY A 75 0.52 14.97 26.76
C GLY A 75 0.64 14.92 25.22
N SER A 76 0.58 13.73 24.60
CA SER A 76 0.63 13.58 23.15
C SER A 76 -0.75 13.38 22.52
N GLY A 77 -0.86 13.70 21.23
CA GLY A 77 -2.10 13.56 20.47
C GLY A 77 -2.85 14.88 20.33
N VAL A 78 -4.07 14.79 19.82
CA VAL A 78 -4.95 15.96 19.66
C VAL A 78 -6.03 15.99 20.74
N PRO A 79 -6.54 17.18 21.09
CA PRO A 79 -7.59 17.31 22.09
C PRO A 79 -8.83 16.47 21.75
N VAL A 80 -9.50 15.97 22.80
CA VAL A 80 -10.77 15.25 22.68
C VAL A 80 -11.79 16.15 21.98
N GLY A 81 -12.56 15.59 21.05
CA GLY A 81 -13.51 16.35 20.21
C GLY A 81 -12.94 16.82 18.87
N THR A 82 -11.62 16.75 18.67
CA THR A 82 -11.00 17.04 17.36
C THR A 82 -11.51 16.06 16.31
N LYS A 83 -11.97 16.57 15.16
CA LYS A 83 -12.42 15.75 14.03
C LYS A 83 -11.47 15.87 12.86
N TYR A 84 -11.41 14.81 12.07
CA TYR A 84 -10.64 14.77 10.84
C TYR A 84 -11.52 14.34 9.68
N HIS A 85 -11.32 15.00 8.55
CA HIS A 85 -11.86 14.58 7.27
C HIS A 85 -10.73 13.95 6.47
N TRP A 86 -10.76 12.62 6.39
CA TRP A 86 -9.86 11.84 5.54
C TRP A 86 -10.62 11.36 4.32
N TYR A 87 -10.02 11.49 3.14
CA TYR A 87 -10.48 10.81 1.94
C TYR A 87 -9.62 9.56 1.74
N ILE A 88 -10.25 8.40 1.54
CA ILE A 88 -9.55 7.12 1.33
C ILE A 88 -9.84 6.68 -0.10
N LEU A 89 -8.78 6.41 -0.85
CA LEU A 89 -8.84 5.70 -2.12
C LEU A 89 -8.15 4.36 -1.92
N ALA A 90 -8.89 3.27 -2.09
CA ALA A 90 -8.38 1.93 -1.83
C ALA A 90 -9.04 0.92 -2.76
N ASP A 91 -8.27 -0.10 -3.11
CA ASP A 91 -8.80 -1.33 -3.66
C ASP A 91 -9.35 -2.16 -2.52
N GLN A 92 -10.54 -2.73 -2.72
CA GLN A 92 -11.05 -3.80 -1.87
C GLN A 92 -10.88 -5.12 -2.62
N ILE A 93 -10.07 -6.01 -2.05
CA ILE A 93 -9.86 -7.36 -2.58
C ILE A 93 -10.68 -8.30 -1.71
N VAL A 94 -11.57 -9.06 -2.34
CA VAL A 94 -12.50 -9.97 -1.67
C VAL A 94 -12.37 -11.35 -2.29
N GLU A 95 -12.20 -12.36 -1.45
CA GLU A 95 -12.17 -13.76 -1.87
C GLU A 95 -13.24 -14.54 -1.11
N LYS A 96 -14.06 -15.29 -1.84
CA LYS A 96 -15.03 -16.21 -1.23
C LYS A 96 -14.30 -17.43 -0.68
N LEU A 97 -14.36 -17.64 0.62
CA LEU A 97 -13.67 -18.75 1.28
C LEU A 97 -14.56 -19.98 1.36
N ASN A 98 -15.85 -19.80 1.63
CA ASN A 98 -16.85 -20.85 1.67
C ASN A 98 -18.26 -20.29 1.44
N ALA A 99 -19.31 -21.03 1.80
CA ALA A 99 -20.70 -20.61 1.59
C ALA A 99 -21.04 -19.25 2.20
N ASN A 100 -20.48 -18.94 3.38
CA ASN A 100 -20.88 -17.79 4.19
C ASN A 100 -19.71 -16.85 4.52
N ASP A 101 -18.47 -17.27 4.29
CA ASP A 101 -17.28 -16.49 4.64
C ASP A 101 -16.57 -15.94 3.41
N TYR A 102 -16.15 -14.69 3.52
CA TYR A 102 -15.32 -13.99 2.55
C TYR A 102 -14.15 -13.34 3.29
N SER A 103 -12.94 -13.43 2.73
CA SER A 103 -11.85 -12.57 3.16
C SER A 103 -12.08 -11.17 2.60
N THR A 104 -11.62 -10.15 3.31
CA THR A 104 -11.60 -8.79 2.79
C THR A 104 -10.29 -8.11 3.16
N GLU A 105 -9.63 -7.56 2.15
CA GLU A 105 -8.45 -6.73 2.30
C GLU A 105 -8.72 -5.37 1.65
N MET A 106 -8.28 -4.30 2.31
CA MET A 106 -8.26 -2.96 1.69
C MET A 106 -6.83 -2.44 1.65
N VAL A 107 -6.34 -2.16 0.44
CA VAL A 107 -5.02 -1.58 0.21
C VAL A 107 -5.18 -0.26 -0.50
N GLY A 108 -4.56 0.80 0.01
CA GLY A 108 -4.74 2.11 -0.59
C GLY A 108 -4.03 3.26 0.12
N ILE A 109 -4.44 4.46 -0.28
CA ILE A 109 -3.87 5.72 0.17
C ILE A 109 -4.97 6.54 0.84
N LYS A 110 -4.59 7.28 1.90
CA LYS A 110 -5.48 8.22 2.57
C LYS A 110 -4.92 9.64 2.52
N PHE A 111 -5.78 10.60 2.22
CA PHE A 111 -5.45 12.02 2.11
C PHE A 111 -6.13 12.81 3.23
N LYS A 112 -5.39 13.66 3.93
CA LYS A 112 -5.97 14.57 4.91
C LYS A 112 -6.59 15.74 4.16
N ILE A 113 -7.91 15.82 4.13
CA ILE A 113 -8.59 16.93 3.45
C ILE A 113 -8.68 18.14 4.39
N ALA A 114 -9.18 17.91 5.60
CA ALA A 114 -9.36 18.96 6.61
C ALA A 114 -9.31 18.40 8.03
N HIS A 115 -9.26 19.30 9.01
CA HIS A 115 -9.48 19.00 10.42
C HIS A 115 -10.33 20.10 11.07
N GLN A 116 -11.07 19.72 12.11
CA GLN A 116 -11.84 20.62 12.95
C GLN A 116 -11.26 20.55 14.36
N ARG A 117 -10.91 21.69 14.93
CA ARG A 117 -10.38 21.77 16.30
C ARG A 117 -11.50 21.49 17.29
N ALA A 118 -11.16 20.92 18.45
CA ALA A 118 -12.13 20.55 19.47
C ALA A 118 -12.99 21.73 19.97
N ASP A 119 -12.41 22.93 20.01
CA ASP A 119 -13.04 24.17 20.49
C ASP A 119 -13.71 24.99 19.37
N LYS A 120 -13.77 24.46 18.14
CA LYS A 120 -14.28 25.19 16.97
C LYS A 120 -15.34 24.37 16.23
N GLU A 121 -16.42 25.03 15.84
CA GLU A 121 -17.47 24.42 15.03
C GLU A 121 -17.16 24.42 13.53
N ALA A 122 -16.20 25.21 13.08
CA ALA A 122 -15.80 25.27 11.66
C ALA A 122 -14.61 24.36 11.36
N TRP A 123 -14.59 23.79 10.16
CA TRP A 123 -13.39 23.17 9.58
C TRP A 123 -12.28 24.20 9.40
N ASN A 124 -11.02 23.76 9.42
CA ASN A 124 -9.87 24.66 9.23
C ASN A 124 -9.79 25.29 7.82
N ILE A 125 -10.57 24.80 6.86
CA ILE A 125 -10.69 25.32 5.49
C ILE A 125 -12.14 25.17 4.99
N SER A 126 -12.55 26.05 4.07
CA SER A 126 -13.89 26.04 3.47
C SER A 126 -14.15 24.77 2.65
N GLU A 127 -15.42 24.39 2.50
CA GLU A 127 -15.81 23.21 1.73
C GLU A 127 -15.34 23.27 0.27
N ILE A 128 -15.42 24.45 -0.37
CA ILE A 128 -14.91 24.66 -1.73
C ILE A 128 -13.41 24.33 -1.80
N THR A 129 -12.62 24.79 -0.83
CA THR A 129 -11.19 24.48 -0.77
C THR A 129 -10.93 23.00 -0.50
N GLN A 130 -11.75 22.34 0.34
CA GLN A 130 -11.68 20.90 0.55
C GLN A 130 -11.89 20.13 -0.77
N LYS A 131 -12.87 20.53 -1.59
CA LYS A 131 -13.11 19.93 -2.91
C LYS A 131 -11.94 20.17 -3.87
N LYS A 132 -11.37 21.39 -3.90
CA LYS A 132 -10.18 21.69 -4.72
C LYS A 132 -8.99 20.79 -4.34
N HIS A 133 -8.73 20.60 -3.04
CA HIS A 133 -7.67 19.69 -2.59
C HIS A 133 -7.95 18.26 -3.05
N LEU A 134 -9.18 17.77 -2.91
CA LEU A 134 -9.56 16.44 -3.36
C LEU A 134 -9.34 16.26 -4.87
N VAL A 135 -9.78 17.21 -5.68
CA VAL A 135 -9.57 17.19 -7.15
C VAL A 135 -8.09 17.10 -7.48
N ASN A 136 -7.23 17.87 -6.80
CA ASN A 136 -5.79 17.81 -7.02
C ASN A 136 -5.21 16.42 -6.69
N TYR A 137 -5.59 15.82 -5.56
CA TYR A 137 -5.13 14.48 -5.21
C TYR A 137 -5.60 13.43 -6.23
N LEU A 138 -6.83 13.54 -6.72
CA LEU A 138 -7.35 12.64 -7.74
C LEU A 138 -6.59 12.79 -9.07
N TYR A 139 -6.22 14.00 -9.47
CA TYR A 139 -5.36 14.20 -10.64
C TYR A 139 -3.96 13.61 -10.45
N GLU A 140 -3.36 13.73 -9.27
CA GLU A 140 -2.07 13.07 -8.97
C GLU A 140 -2.17 11.55 -9.08
N VAL A 141 -3.28 10.97 -8.61
CA VAL A 141 -3.57 9.53 -8.76
C VAL A 141 -3.73 9.16 -10.23
N ILE A 142 -4.54 9.88 -10.99
CA ILE A 142 -4.74 9.63 -12.42
C ILE A 142 -3.39 9.65 -13.14
N TYR A 143 -2.59 10.68 -12.93
CA TYR A 143 -1.26 10.80 -13.51
C TYR A 143 -0.37 9.60 -13.18
N THR A 144 -0.38 9.15 -11.93
CA THR A 144 0.40 7.98 -11.48
C THR A 144 -0.07 6.70 -12.19
N LEU A 145 -1.38 6.47 -12.24
CA LEU A 145 -1.96 5.31 -12.90
C LEU A 145 -1.67 5.30 -14.41
N GLU A 146 -1.76 6.44 -15.08
CA GLU A 146 -1.41 6.57 -16.50
C GLU A 146 0.07 6.22 -16.74
N ALA A 147 0.98 6.70 -15.89
CA ALA A 147 2.39 6.36 -15.97
C ALA A 147 2.65 4.85 -15.76
N GLU A 148 1.95 4.23 -14.79
CA GLU A 148 2.01 2.79 -14.55
C GLU A 148 1.48 1.97 -15.75
N ILE A 149 0.37 2.39 -16.34
CA ILE A 149 -0.19 1.79 -17.56
C ILE A 149 0.85 1.80 -18.69
N GLU A 150 1.51 2.93 -18.92
CA GLU A 150 2.55 3.04 -19.95
C GLU A 150 3.78 2.17 -19.65
N ALA A 151 4.19 2.08 -18.39
CA ALA A 151 5.26 1.17 -17.97
C ALA A 151 4.89 -0.31 -18.20
N LEU A 152 3.65 -0.69 -17.90
CA LEU A 152 3.14 -2.05 -18.14
C LEU A 152 3.08 -2.39 -19.64
N LYS A 153 2.62 -1.46 -20.48
CA LYS A 153 2.65 -1.62 -21.95
C LYS A 153 4.06 -1.86 -22.46
N LYS A 154 5.04 -1.06 -22.02
CA LYS A 154 6.47 -1.21 -22.39
C LYS A 154 7.06 -2.54 -21.93
N ARG A 155 6.68 -3.04 -20.74
CA ARG A 155 7.10 -4.36 -20.26
C ARG A 155 6.57 -5.48 -21.15
N LYS A 156 5.30 -5.41 -21.54
CA LYS A 156 4.65 -6.41 -22.41
C LYS A 156 5.27 -6.45 -23.81
N THR A 157 5.66 -5.31 -24.38
CA THR A 157 6.33 -5.26 -25.69
C THR A 157 7.74 -5.85 -25.64
N ARG A 158 8.51 -5.58 -24.58
CA ARG A 158 9.84 -6.17 -24.35
C ARG A 158 9.80 -7.69 -24.21
N ILE A 159 8.84 -8.24 -23.48
CA ILE A 159 8.68 -9.70 -23.33
C ILE A 159 8.38 -10.36 -24.69
N LYS A 160 7.53 -9.73 -25.51
CA LYS A 160 7.21 -10.21 -26.86
C LYS A 160 8.42 -10.18 -27.82
N SER A 161 9.31 -9.19 -27.70
CA SER A 161 10.52 -9.10 -28.55
C SER A 161 11.60 -10.10 -28.14
N THR A 162 11.77 -10.37 -26.84
CA THR A 162 12.71 -11.40 -26.36
C THR A 162 12.22 -12.83 -26.63
N GLY A 163 10.91 -13.09 -26.55
CA GLY A 163 10.34 -14.40 -26.90
C GLY A 163 10.35 -14.72 -28.40
N LYS A 164 10.54 -13.71 -29.27
CA LYS A 164 10.71 -13.90 -30.72
C LYS A 164 12.14 -14.31 -31.13
N MET A 165 13.12 -14.16 -30.23
CA MET A 165 14.52 -14.51 -30.51
C MET A 165 14.87 -15.98 -30.19
N THR A 166 13.98 -16.74 -29.56
CA THR A 166 14.22 -18.16 -29.20
C THR A 166 13.53 -19.15 -30.14
N SER A 167 13.11 -18.72 -31.34
CA SER A 167 12.59 -19.60 -32.39
C SER A 167 13.52 -19.70 -33.61
N PHE A 168 14.85 -19.58 -33.40
CA PHE A 168 15.77 -20.23 -34.33
C PHE A 168 15.77 -21.71 -34.02
N SER A 169 15.39 -22.49 -35.03
CA SER A 169 14.90 -23.86 -34.91
C SER A 169 15.92 -24.78 -34.25
N ALA A 170 15.48 -25.54 -33.25
CA ALA A 170 16.24 -26.67 -32.69
C ALA A 170 16.56 -27.75 -33.76
N GLU A 171 15.93 -27.70 -34.93
CA GLU A 171 16.23 -28.56 -36.08
C GLU A 171 17.52 -28.15 -36.79
N GLN A 172 18.00 -26.91 -36.64
CA GLN A 172 19.28 -26.47 -37.24
C GLN A 172 20.52 -26.93 -36.45
N LEU A 173 20.36 -27.36 -35.20
CA LEU A 173 21.48 -27.86 -34.37
C LEU A 173 21.69 -29.38 -34.47
N ILE A 174 20.73 -30.14 -35.03
CA ILE A 174 20.84 -31.61 -35.17
C ILE A 174 21.58 -32.00 -36.46
N ALA A 175 21.64 -31.12 -37.47
CA ALA A 175 22.26 -31.41 -38.76
C ALA A 175 23.81 -31.31 -38.81
N GLN A 176 24.48 -31.06 -37.68
CA GLN A 176 25.96 -30.91 -37.63
C GLN A 176 26.70 -32.04 -36.88
N ASN A 177 25.99 -33.06 -36.39
CA ASN A 177 26.59 -34.19 -35.67
C ASN A 177 26.31 -35.55 -36.34
N GLU A 178 26.48 -35.67 -37.65
CA GLU A 178 26.73 -36.98 -38.26
C GLU A 178 28.24 -37.26 -38.26
N PRO A 179 28.72 -38.29 -37.53
CA PRO A 179 30.09 -38.73 -37.69
C PRO A 179 30.24 -39.54 -38.98
N LEU A 180 31.16 -39.08 -39.83
CA LEU A 180 31.80 -39.86 -40.89
C LEU A 180 32.60 -41.03 -40.29
N ASN A 181 32.63 -42.13 -41.06
CA ASN A 181 33.57 -43.28 -41.00
C ASN A 181 33.16 -44.43 -40.05
N GLU A 182 33.24 -45.73 -40.37
CA GLU A 182 34.15 -46.47 -41.25
C GLU A 182 33.51 -47.73 -41.86
N LYS A 183 33.90 -48.02 -43.11
CA LYS A 183 33.87 -49.37 -43.69
C LYS A 183 34.77 -50.31 -42.86
N LYS A 184 34.25 -51.46 -42.42
CA LYS A 184 35.07 -52.68 -42.23
C LYS A 184 34.27 -53.95 -42.49
N LYS A 185 34.80 -54.75 -43.43
CA LYS A 185 34.39 -56.11 -43.82
C LYS A 185 34.66 -57.10 -42.68
N SER A 186 33.73 -58.05 -42.47
CA SER A 186 34.01 -59.47 -42.13
C SER A 186 32.70 -60.26 -42.20
N LYS A 187 32.47 -61.00 -43.28
CA LYS A 187 32.61 -62.47 -43.42
C LYS A 187 31.56 -63.30 -42.66
N GLU A 188 30.70 -63.92 -43.46
CA GLU A 188 29.93 -65.14 -43.19
C GLU A 188 30.65 -66.14 -42.28
N VAL A 189 29.91 -66.67 -41.30
CA VAL A 189 29.99 -68.08 -40.89
C VAL A 189 28.57 -68.58 -40.59
N LYS A 190 28.10 -69.52 -41.41
CA LYS A 190 26.96 -70.42 -41.13
C LYS A 190 27.42 -71.54 -40.20
N GLN A 191 26.63 -71.87 -39.18
CA GLN A 191 26.49 -73.21 -38.57
C GLN A 191 25.05 -73.28 -38.02
N ARG A 192 24.18 -74.06 -38.68
CA ARG A 192 23.78 -75.45 -38.38
C ARG A 192 22.91 -75.56 -37.14
#